data_AF-A0A950CYH5-F1
#
_entry.id   AF-A0A950CYH5-F1
#
_cell.length_a   1.000
_cell.length_b   1.000
_cell.length_c   1.000
_cell.angle_alpha   90.00
_cell.angle_beta   90.00
_cell.angle_gamma   90.00
#
_symmetry.space_group_name_H-M   'P 1'
#
loop_
_entity.id
_entity.type
_entity.pdbx_description
1 polymer ?
#
loop_
_entity_poly.entity_id
_entity_poly.type
_entity_poly.pdbx_seq_one_letter_code
_entity_poly.pdbx_strand_id
1 'polypeptide(L)' 'MATVGRGAMREVLRQLIGALEGGREQLICQVVETRGSTPRKAGALMVVD' A
#
# COMPACT_ATOMS: atom_id res chain seq x y z
N MET A 1 6.98 5.63 11.51
CA MET A 1 7.83 5.75 10.30
C MET A 1 7.20 4.92 9.20
N ALA A 2 6.51 5.53 8.23
CA ALA A 2 5.92 4.82 7.11
C ALA A 2 6.16 5.63 5.83
N THR A 3 7.43 5.77 5.49
CA THR A 3 7.85 5.76 4.10
C THR A 3 7.68 4.33 3.63
N VAL A 4 7.06 4.09 2.48
CA VAL A 4 7.16 2.79 1.83
C VAL A 4 8.63 2.62 1.46
N GLY A 5 9.43 2.05 2.37
CA GLY A 5 10.81 1.70 2.08
C GLY A 5 10.82 0.74 0.91
N ARG A 6 11.93 0.66 0.16
CA ARG A 6 12.04 -0.23 -1.02
C ARG A 6 11.60 -1.68 -0.75
N GLY A 7 11.70 -2.17 0.49
CA GLY A 7 11.18 -3.48 0.91
C GLY A 7 9.63 -3.56 0.98
N ALA A 8 8.96 -2.47 1.35
CA ALA A 8 7.50 -2.42 1.48
C ALA A 8 6.78 -2.36 0.13
N MET A 9 7.33 -1.65 -0.88
CA MET A 9 6.70 -1.61 -2.21
C MET A 9 6.78 -2.97 -2.92
N ARG A 10 7.90 -3.69 -2.73
CA ARG A 10 8.04 -5.04 -3.28
C ARG A 10 7.01 -5.99 -2.70
N GLU A 11 6.67 -5.84 -1.42
CA GLU A 11 5.64 -6.65 -0.78
C GLU A 11 4.24 -6.36 -1.30
N VAL A 12 3.90 -5.07 -1.47
CA VAL A 12 2.66 -4.64 -2.13
C VAL A 12 2.54 -5.26 -3.52
N LEU A 13 3.60 -5.20 -4.33
CA LEU A 13 3.59 -5.80 -5.67
C LEU A 13 3.38 -7.31 -5.64
N ARG A 14 4.01 -8.04 -4.70
CA ARG A 14 3.79 -9.49 -4.56
C ARG A 14 2.34 -9.82 -4.22
N GLN A 15 1.73 -9.07 -3.30
CA GLN A 15 0.34 -9.28 -2.91
C GLN A 15 -0.60 -9.04 -4.09
N LEU A 16 -0.40 -7.94 -4.84
CA LEU A 16 -1.22 -7.61 -6.00
C LEU A 16 -1.08 -8.63 -7.14
N ILE A 17 0.14 -9.10 -7.41
CA ILE A 17 0.37 -10.16 -8.40
C ILE A 17 -0.38 -11.44 -8.00
N GLY A 18 -0.26 -11.87 -6.74
CA GLY A 18 -0.94 -13.08 -6.27
C GLY A 18 -2.48 -12.96 -6.23
N ALA A 19 -3.02 -11.74 -6.08
CA ALA A 19 -4.46 -11.50 -6.22
C ALA A 19 -4.91 -11.55 -7.68
N LEU A 20 -4.15 -10.91 -8.57
CA LEU A 20 -4.41 -10.89 -10.01
C LEU A 20 -4.37 -12.31 -10.61
N GLU A 21 -3.35 -13.09 -10.29
CA GLU A 21 -3.22 -14.49 -10.73
C GLU A 21 -4.36 -15.36 -10.21
N GLY A 22 -4.92 -15.02 -9.05
CA GLY A 22 -6.06 -15.71 -8.45
C GLY A 22 -7.43 -15.17 -8.87
N GLY A 23 -7.50 -14.19 -9.78
CA GLY A 23 -8.75 -13.57 -10.20
C GLY A 23 -9.51 -12.84 -9.08
N ARG A 24 -8.80 -12.40 -8.03
CA ARG A 24 -9.39 -11.67 -6.90
C ARG A 24 -9.26 -10.18 -7.12
N GLU A 25 -10.37 -9.46 -6.92
CA GLU A 25 -10.36 -8.01 -6.86
C GLU A 25 -9.63 -7.54 -5.61
N GLN A 26 -8.99 -6.37 -5.67
CA GLN A 26 -8.29 -5.75 -4.55
C GLN A 26 -8.47 -4.24 -4.61
N LEU A 27 -8.58 -3.61 -3.44
CA LEU A 27 -8.55 -2.16 -3.31
C LEU A 27 -7.14 -1.70 -2.91
N ILE A 28 -6.64 -0.68 -3.60
CA ILE A 28 -5.38 -0.03 -3.27
C ILE A 28 -5.68 1.36 -2.73
N CYS A 29 -5.32 1.58 -1.46
CA CYS A 29 -5.47 2.85 -0.79
C CYS A 29 -4.10 3.51 -0.60
N GLN A 30 -3.99 4.77 -1.03
CA GLN A 30 -2.79 5.58 -0.82
C GLN A 30 -3.12 6.84 -0.02
N VAL A 31 -2.30 7.15 0.96
CA VAL A 31 -2.34 8.46 1.62
C VAL A 31 -1.75 9.50 0.65
N VAL A 32 -2.61 10.33 0.06
CA VAL A 32 -2.18 11.35 -0.91
C VAL A 32 -1.51 12.54 -0.21
N GLU A 33 -2.09 12.98 0.91
CA GLU A 33 -1.60 14.10 1.71
C GLU A 33 -1.88 13.83 3.21
N THR A 34 -1.14 14.51 4.08
CA THR A 34 -1.34 14.46 5.53
C THR A 34 -1.37 15.87 6.10
N ARG A 35 -2.30 16.13 7.03
CA ARG A 35 -2.34 17.38 7.80
C ARG A 35 -2.17 17.08 9.29
N GLY A 36 -1.28 17.81 9.95
CA GLY A 36 -0.93 17.58 11.36
C GLY A 36 -0.12 16.30 11.58
N SER A 37 -0.07 15.82 12.82
CA SER A 37 0.63 14.58 13.17
C SER A 37 -0.24 13.35 12.89
N THR A 38 0.04 12.67 11.79
CA THR A 38 -0.62 11.41 11.43
C THR A 38 0.33 10.21 11.66
N PRO A 39 -0.18 9.03 12.06
CA PRO A 39 0.64 7.82 12.27
C PRO A 39 1.36 7.30 11.02
N ARG A 40 0.92 7.74 9.84
CA ARG A 40 1.45 7.36 8.52
C ARG A 40 1.74 8.62 7.72
N LYS A 41 2.80 8.59 6.91
CA LYS A 41 3.19 9.71 6.05
C LYS A 41 2.43 9.63 4.73
N ALA A 42 2.39 10.74 3.99
CA ALA A 42 2.00 10.73 2.59
C ALA A 42 2.81 9.68 1.81
N GLY A 43 2.14 9.00 0.88
CA GLY A 43 2.66 7.87 0.12
C GLY A 43 2.56 6.51 0.83
N ALA A 44 2.08 6.44 2.08
CA ALA A 44 1.76 5.15 2.70
C ALA A 44 0.68 4.43 1.90
N LEU A 45 0.87 3.12 1.68
CA LEU A 45 0.01 2.26 0.88
C LEU A 45 -0.59 1.15 1.73
N MET A 46 -1.80 0.73 1.36
CA MET A 46 -2.51 -0.41 1.92
C MET A 46 -3.23 -1.14 0.79
N VAL A 47 -3.17 -2.47 0.81
CA VAL A 47 -3.93 -3.36 -0.09
C VAL A 47 -4.98 -4.06 0.77
N VAL A 48 -6.21 -4.10 0.28
CA VAL A 48 -7.37 -4.67 0.96
C VAL A 48 -8.09 -5.63 0.02
N ASP A 49 -8.48 -6.79 0.56
CA ASP A 49 -9.31 -7.79 -0.13
C ASP A 49 -10.77 -7.32 -0.28
#